data_AF-A0A356BZ05-F1
#
_entry.id   AF-A0A356BZ05-F1
#
_cell.length_a   1.000
_cell.length_b   1.000
_cell.length_c   1.000
_cell.angle_alpha   90.00
_cell.angle_beta   90.00
_cell.angle_gamma   90.00
#
_symmetry.space_group_name_H-M   'P 1'
#
loop_
_entity.id
_entity.type
_entity.pdbx_description
1 polymer ?
#
loop_
_entity_poly.entity_id
_entity_poly.type
_entity_poly.pdbx_seq_one_letter_code
_entity_poly.pdbx_strand_id
1 'polypeptide(L)' 'MLEKLQALEEKYEELNRQMSDPDVLSDPQTYKTLAKAHSDLGEIVGKYREYRQVLSDLDDAEMMAEEPQEADFAAMLSD' A
#
# COMPACT_ATOMS: atom_id res chain seq x y z
N MET A 1 -10.10 10.08 -10.27
CA MET A 1 -10.62 9.61 -8.95
C MET A 1 -9.54 8.87 -8.18
N LEU A 2 -8.85 7.89 -8.79
CA LEU A 2 -7.72 7.21 -8.17
C LEU A 2 -6.56 8.16 -7.81
N GLU A 3 -6.26 9.15 -8.65
CA GLU A 3 -5.27 10.21 -8.36
C GLU A 3 -5.54 10.95 -7.04
N LYS A 4 -6.82 11.13 -6.67
CA LYS A 4 -7.17 11.77 -5.40
C LYS A 4 -6.87 10.84 -4.21
N LEU A 5 -7.10 9.54 -4.36
CA LEU A 5 -6.77 8.55 -3.32
C LEU A 5 -5.25 8.40 -3.17
N GLN A 6 -4.53 8.43 -4.28
CA GLN A 6 -3.07 8.48 -4.26
C GLN A 6 -2.55 9.71 -3.53
N ALA A 7 -3.09 10.91 -3.81
CA ALA A 7 -2.69 12.12 -3.09
C ALA A 7 -3.00 12.04 -1.58
N LEU A 8 -4.07 11.34 -1.18
CA LEU A 8 -4.37 11.09 0.23
C LEU A 8 -3.40 10.08 0.86
N GLU A 9 -2.99 9.04 0.13
CA GLU A 9 -1.94 8.11 0.55
C GLU A 9 -0.59 8.82 0.73
N GLU A 10 -0.18 9.66 -0.22
CA GLU A 10 1.05 10.45 -0.13
C GLU A 10 1.03 11.38 1.08
N LYS A 11 -0.11 12.03 1.35
CA LYS A 11 -0.29 12.87 2.54
C LYS A 11 -0.23 12.06 3.84
N TYR A 12 -0.82 10.87 3.85
CA TYR A 12 -0.77 9.96 5.01
C TYR A 12 0.68 9.55 5.32
N GLU A 13 1.44 9.18 4.31
CA GLU A 13 2.87 8.85 4.45
C GLU A 13 3.70 10.05 4.93
N GLU A 14 3.40 11.24 4.41
CA GLU A 14 4.07 12.46 4.84
C GLU A 14 3.81 12.76 6.33
N LEU A 15 2.56 12.62 6.79
CA LEU A 15 2.23 12.77 8.21
C LEU A 15 2.97 11.75 9.07
N ASN A 16 3.09 10.50 8.60
CA ASN A 16 3.85 9.44 9.26
C ASN A 16 5.34 9.82 9.40
N ARG A 17 5.94 10.37 8.34
CA ARG A 17 7.32 10.86 8.36
C ARG A 17 7.51 12.00 9.35
N GLN A 18 6.62 13.01 9.32
CA GLN A 18 6.68 14.14 10.24
C GLN A 18 6.54 13.70 11.70
N MET A 19 5.66 12.74 11.99
CA MET A 19 5.51 12.17 13.34
C MET A 19 6.74 11.38 13.81
N SER A 20 7.62 10.98 12.89
CA SER A 20 8.88 10.29 13.20
C SER A 20 10.05 11.27 13.46
N ASP A 21 9.84 12.57 13.24
CA ASP A 21 10.84 13.61 13.48
C ASP A 21 11.04 13.83 14.99
N PRO A 22 12.29 13.79 15.51
CA PRO A 22 12.59 14.08 16.92
C PRO A 22 12.04 15.42 17.42
N ASP A 23 12.03 16.45 16.57
CA ASP A 23 11.54 17.78 16.95
C ASP A 23 10.02 17.74 17.19
N VAL A 24 9.29 17.00 16.35
CA VAL A 24 7.85 16.77 16.49
C VAL A 24 7.53 15.89 17.69
N LEU A 25 8.31 14.83 17.91
CA LEU A 25 8.16 13.93 19.07
C LEU A 25 8.39 14.66 20.40
N SER A 26 9.25 15.69 20.39
CA SER A 26 9.53 16.54 21.56
C SER A 26 8.41 17.57 21.85
N ASP A 27 7.49 17.79 20.91
CA ASP A 27 6.32 18.67 21.05
C ASP A 27 5.01 17.86 21.06
N PRO A 28 4.45 17.55 22.25
CA PRO A 28 3.22 16.78 22.38
C PRO A 28 2.00 17.41 21.68
N GLN A 29 1.94 18.74 21.57
CA GLN A 29 0.80 19.43 20.97
C GLN A 29 0.84 19.32 19.44
N THR A 30 2.03 19.45 18.85
CA THR A 30 2.25 19.24 17.43
C THR A 30 2.04 17.77 17.07
N TYR A 31 2.64 16.84 17.82
CA TYR A 31 2.44 15.40 17.62
C TYR A 31 0.95 15.00 17.65
N LYS A 32 0.19 15.48 18.64
CA LYS A 32 -1.25 15.16 18.75
C LYS A 32 -2.05 15.66 17.54
N THR A 33 -1.69 16.82 17.00
CA THR A 33 -2.33 17.39 15.81
C THR A 33 -2.07 16.53 14.58
N LEU A 34 -0.81 16.13 14.38
CA LEU A 34 -0.40 15.28 13.26
C LEU A 34 -1.00 13.86 13.39
N ALA A 35 -0.98 13.28 14.58
CA ALA A 35 -1.55 11.96 14.85
C ALA A 35 -3.05 11.92 14.56
N LYS A 36 -3.78 13.00 14.89
CA LYS A 36 -5.20 13.10 14.55
C LYS A 36 -5.42 13.15 13.04
N ALA A 37 -4.67 14.02 12.34
CA ALA A 37 -4.76 14.11 10.89
C ALA A 37 -4.38 12.80 10.17
N HIS A 38 -3.40 12.06 10.71
CA HIS A 38 -2.99 10.75 10.22
C HIS A 38 -4.09 9.71 10.42
N SER A 39 -4.67 9.65 11.62
CA SER A 39 -5.78 8.76 11.96
C SER A 39 -7.02 9.03 11.08
N ASP A 40 -7.35 10.31 10.82
CA ASP A 40 -8.49 10.71 9.99
C ASP A 40 -8.35 10.22 8.54
N LEU A 41 -7.11 10.03 8.06
CA LEU A 41 -6.82 9.51 6.71
C LEU A 41 -6.70 7.98 6.67
N GLY A 42 -6.45 7.33 7.82
CA GLY A 42 -6.08 5.92 7.88
C GLY A 42 -7.10 4.96 7.27
N GLU A 43 -8.40 5.19 7.51
CA GLU A 43 -9.46 4.31 6.97
C GLU A 43 -9.50 4.35 5.43
N ILE A 44 -9.46 5.55 4.84
CA ILE A 44 -9.52 5.74 3.39
C ILE A 44 -8.26 5.19 2.71
N VAL A 45 -7.08 5.45 3.28
CA VAL A 45 -5.80 4.95 2.75
C VAL A 45 -5.74 3.43 2.87
N GLY A 46 -6.22 2.85 3.98
CA GLY A 46 -6.34 1.41 4.14
C GLY A 46 -7.16 0.76 3.03
N LYS A 47 -8.36 1.30 2.75
CA LYS A 47 -9.20 0.81 1.65
C LYS A 47 -8.59 0.99 0.27
N TYR A 48 -7.87 2.08 0.04
CA TYR A 48 -7.15 2.28 -1.21
C TYR A 48 -6.02 1.25 -1.40
N ARG A 49 -5.27 0.91 -0.34
CA ARG A 49 -4.24 -0.12 -0.38
C ARG A 49 -4.80 -1.51 -0.64
N GLU A 50 -5.88 -1.88 0.05
CA GLU A 50 -6.60 -3.14 -0.21
C GLU A 50 -7.00 -3.23 -1.70
N TYR A 51 -7.57 -2.15 -2.25
CA TYR A 51 -7.93 -2.10 -3.66
C TYR A 51 -6.73 -2.30 -4.59
N ARG A 52 -5.60 -1.64 -4.32
CA ARG A 52 -4.38 -1.82 -5.13
C ARG A 52 -3.82 -3.23 -5.05
N GLN A 53 -3.88 -3.86 -3.88
CA GLN A 53 -3.44 -5.23 -3.71
C GLN A 53 -4.28 -6.18 -4.57
N VAL A 54 -5.61 -6.08 -4.51
CA VAL A 54 -6.51 -6.92 -5.31
C VAL A 54 -6.25 -6.77 -6.81
N LEU A 55 -5.95 -5.56 -7.28
CA LEU A 55 -5.58 -5.36 -8.68
C LEU A 55 -4.26 -6.03 -9.05
N SER A 56 -3.26 -5.96 -8.17
CA SER A 56 -1.98 -6.66 -8.37
C SER A 56 -2.17 -8.17 -8.40
N ASP A 57 -2.94 -8.70 -7.44
CA ASP A 57 -3.22 -10.14 -7.36
C ASP A 57 -3.97 -10.64 -8.60
N LEU A 58 -4.84 -9.81 -9.17
CA LEU A 58 -5.54 -10.13 -10.42
C LEU A 58 -4.57 -10.17 -11.61
N ASP A 59 -3.71 -9.16 -11.74
CA ASP A 59 -2.71 -9.09 -12.82
C ASP A 59 -1.74 -10.28 -12.74
N ASP A 60 -1.27 -10.61 -11.54
CA ASP A 60 -0.42 -11.77 -11.29
C ASP A 60 -1.13 -13.08 -11.65
N ALA A 61 -2.40 -13.23 -11.31
CA ALA A 61 -3.18 -14.42 -11.64
C ALA A 61 -3.45 -14.54 -13.15
N GLU A 62 -3.68 -13.43 -13.84
CA GLU A 62 -3.84 -13.39 -15.30
C GLU A 62 -2.53 -13.78 -16.00
N MET A 63 -1.38 -13.25 -15.55
CA MET A 63 -0.07 -13.65 -16.08
C MET A 63 0.21 -15.15 -15.90
N MET A 64 -0.08 -15.71 -14.72
CA MET A 64 0.08 -17.15 -14.47
C MET A 64 -0.86 -18.02 -15.32
N ALA A 65 -2.03 -17.50 -15.69
CA ALA A 65 -2.98 -18.20 -16.56
C ALA A 65 -2.56 -18.17 -18.04
N GLU A 66 -1.83 -17.14 -18.46
CA GLU A 66 -1.30 -17.00 -19.82
C GLU A 66 0.02 -17.75 -20.04
N GLU A 67 0.77 -18.06 -18.98
CA GLU A 67 1.98 -18.88 -19.06
C GLU A 67 1.68 -20.34 -19.44
N PRO A 68 2.34 -20.92 -20.47
CA PRO A 68 2.15 -22.31 -20.85
C PRO A 68 2.73 -23.26 -19.78
N GLN A 69 1.86 -23.66 -18.84
CA GLN A 69 2.17 -24.55 -17.71
C GLN A 69 2.66 -25.95 -18.14
N GLU A 70 2.50 -26.36 -19.40
CA GLU A 70 2.83 -27.70 -19.88
C GLU A 70 4.34 -27.97 -20.01
N ALA A 71 5.16 -26.96 -20.33
CA ALA A 71 6.58 -27.18 -20.61
C ALA A 71 7.41 -27.41 -19.32
N ASP A 72 7.17 -26.60 -18.28
CA ASP A 72 7.89 -26.72 -17.00
C ASP A 72 7.42 -27.92 -16.17
N PHE A 73 6.12 -28.25 -16.22
CA PHE A 73 5.59 -29.41 -15.51
C PHE A 73 6.05 -30.73 -16.15
N ALA A 74 6.18 -30.79 -17.48
CA ALA A 74 6.72 -31.95 -18.19
C ALA A 74 8.21 -32.17 -17.89
N ALA A 75 9.00 -31.10 -17.75
CA ALA A 75 10.42 -31.18 -17.41
C ALA A 75 10.64 -31.68 -15.97
N MET A 76 9.86 -31.20 -14.99
CA MET A 76 9.95 -31.66 -13.59
C MET A 76 9.55 -33.11 -13.37
N LEU A 77 8.68 -33.68 -14.21
CA LEU A 77 8.26 -35.08 -14.14
C LEU A 77 9.22 -36.05 -14.86
N SER A 78 10.25 -35.53 -15.53
CA SER A 78 11.19 -36.32 -16.34
C SER A 78 12.56 -36.59 -15.68
N ASP A 79 12.76 -36.19 -14.42
CA ASP A 79 13.87 -36.58 -13.53
C ASP A 79 13.42 -37.65 -12.51
#